data_AF-A0A7J8QQE1-F1
#
_entry.id   AF-A0A7J8QQE1-F1
#
_cell.length_a   1.000
_cell.length_b   1.000
_cell.length_c   1.000
_cell.angle_alpha   90.00
_cell.angle_beta   90.00
_cell.angle_gamma   90.00
#
_symmetry.space_group_name_H-M   'P 1'
#
loop_
_entity.id
_entity.type
_entity.pdbx_description
1 polymer ?
#
loop_
_entity_poly.entity_id
_entity_poly.type
_entity_poly.pdbx_seq_one_letter_code
_entity_poly.pdbx_strand_id
1 'polypeptide(L)' 'MASKEPDHEHREDEDAAPAEEEDTGAQIAPIIKLEEVAVSTGEENEDPMLDLKSKLYRFDKEGNQWKERGA' A
#
# COMPACT_ATOMS: atom_id res chain seq x y z
N MET A 1 7.00 39.12 -26.94
CA MET A 1 5.86 39.07 -26.00
C MET A 1 5.10 37.78 -26.29
N ALA A 2 4.94 36.97 -25.26
CA ALA A 2 4.43 35.60 -25.31
C ALA A 2 3.00 35.49 -25.85
N SER A 3 2.70 34.37 -26.50
CA SER A 3 1.34 33.85 -26.60
C SER A 3 1.42 32.33 -26.48
N LYS A 4 0.81 31.85 -25.41
CA LYS A 4 0.77 30.48 -24.88
C LYS A 4 -0.23 29.68 -25.72
N GLU A 5 0.17 28.54 -26.26
CA GLU A 5 -0.75 27.55 -26.82
C GLU A 5 -1.48 26.79 -25.68
N PRO A 6 -2.78 26.47 -25.84
CA PRO A 6 -3.59 25.75 -24.85
C PRO A 6 -3.21 24.25 -24.88
N ASP A 7 -2.94 23.63 -23.74
CA ASP A 7 -3.88 23.01 -22.80
C ASP A 7 -4.05 21.50 -23.08
N HIS A 8 -3.35 20.74 -22.24
CA HIS A 8 -3.67 19.43 -21.69
C HIS A 8 -4.63 18.52 -22.50
N GLU A 9 -4.08 17.58 -23.27
CA GLU A 9 -4.84 16.36 -23.59
C GLU A 9 -4.80 15.44 -22.36
N HIS A 10 -5.69 15.74 -21.41
CA HIS A 10 -6.17 14.80 -20.41
C HIS A 10 -6.93 13.72 -21.19
N ARG A 11 -6.35 12.51 -21.31
CA ARG A 11 -7.16 11.36 -21.72
C ARG A 11 -8.17 11.12 -20.62
N GLU A 12 -9.40 11.52 -20.91
CA GLU A 12 -10.60 10.94 -20.32
C GLU A 12 -10.58 9.45 -20.66
N ASP A 13 -10.27 8.62 -19.67
CA ASP A 13 -10.77 7.25 -19.65
C ASP A 13 -11.00 6.85 -18.20
N GLU A 14 -12.29 6.68 -17.93
CA GLU A 14 -12.89 6.05 -16.77
C GLU A 14 -12.56 6.69 -15.42
N ASP A 15 -13.37 7.71 -15.11
CA ASP A 15 -14.06 7.80 -13.82
C ASP A 15 -14.57 6.38 -13.47
N ALA A 16 -13.71 5.58 -12.85
CA ALA A 16 -14.12 4.39 -12.13
C ALA A 16 -14.94 4.93 -10.98
N ALA A 17 -16.23 5.13 -11.26
CA ALA A 17 -17.25 5.37 -10.26
C ALA A 17 -16.90 4.44 -9.10
N PRO A 18 -16.83 4.95 -7.85
CA PRO A 18 -16.73 4.05 -6.73
C PRO A 18 -17.86 3.05 -6.96
N ALA A 19 -17.53 1.76 -7.10
CA ALA A 19 -18.54 0.74 -6.96
C ALA A 19 -19.11 1.02 -5.58
N GLU A 20 -20.24 1.72 -5.55
CA GLU A 20 -21.01 1.86 -4.34
C GLU A 20 -21.19 0.41 -3.93
N GLU A 21 -20.52 0.01 -2.84
CA GLU A 21 -20.69 -1.30 -2.27
C GLU A 21 -22.19 -1.39 -2.02
N GLU A 22 -22.89 -2.04 -2.95
CA GLU A 22 -24.33 -2.20 -2.87
C GLU A 22 -24.53 -2.96 -1.57
N ASP A 23 -25.00 -2.26 -0.53
CA ASP A 23 -25.26 -2.86 0.75
C ASP A 23 -26.35 -3.91 0.51
N THR A 24 -25.91 -5.15 0.31
CA THR A 24 -26.77 -6.30 0.01
C THR A 24 -27.77 -6.59 1.13
N GLY A 25 -27.71 -5.84 2.24
CA GLY A 25 -28.51 -6.06 3.45
C GLY A 25 -28.13 -7.35 4.16
N ALA A 26 -27.07 -8.03 3.73
CA ALA A 26 -26.62 -9.29 4.29
C ALA A 26 -26.07 -9.06 5.71
N GLN A 27 -26.75 -9.64 6.70
CA GLN A 27 -26.25 -9.66 8.07
C GLN A 27 -25.13 -10.69 8.17
N ILE A 28 -23.88 -10.23 8.16
CA ILE A 28 -22.71 -11.10 8.32
C ILE A 28 -22.42 -11.28 9.81
N ALA A 29 -22.74 -12.48 10.32
CA ALA A 29 -22.35 -12.86 11.67
C ALA A 29 -20.82 -13.09 11.74
N PRO A 30 -20.15 -12.63 12.80
CA PRO A 30 -18.72 -12.87 12.97
C PRO A 30 -18.44 -14.37 13.12
N ILE A 31 -17.48 -14.89 12.34
CA ILE A 31 -17.09 -16.30 12.40
C ILE A 31 -16.30 -16.59 13.69
N ILE A 32 -15.51 -15.62 14.16
CA ILE A 32 -14.62 -15.76 15.32
C ILE A 32 -14.62 -14.46 16.13
N LYS A 33 -14.59 -14.59 17.46
CA LYS A 33 -14.33 -13.48 18.39
C LYS A 33 -12.83 -13.38 18.66
N LEU A 34 -12.24 -12.21 18.43
CA LEU A 34 -10.84 -11.94 18.76
C LEU A 34 -10.76 -11.42 20.20
N GLU A 35 -9.78 -11.91 20.94
CA GLU A 35 -9.42 -11.36 22.25
C GLU A 35 -8.27 -10.37 22.07
N GLU A 36 -8.27 -9.32 22.89
CA GLU A 36 -7.17 -8.35 22.91
C GLU A 36 -5.90 -9.01 23.46
N VAL A 37 -4.77 -8.75 22.81
CA VAL A 37 -3.46 -9.26 23.21
C VAL A 37 -2.45 -8.13 23.24
N ALA A 38 -1.53 -8.18 24.22
CA ALA A 38 -0.40 -7.27 24.25
C ALA A 38 0.52 -7.56 23.05
N VAL A 39 0.82 -6.52 22.28
CA VAL A 39 1.73 -6.60 21.12
C VAL A 39 3.09 -6.04 21.56
N SER A 40 4.14 -6.83 21.33
CA SER A 40 5.53 -6.41 21.47
C SER A 40 6.18 -6.36 20.09
N THR A 41 7.09 -5.41 19.89
CA THR A 41 7.89 -5.30 18.66
C THR A 41 9.10 -6.23 18.73
N GLY A 42 9.57 -6.53 19.95
CA GLY A 42 10.81 -7.26 20.20
C GLY A 42 12.06 -6.36 20.21
N GLU A 43 11.89 -5.05 20.05
CA GLU A 43 12.96 -4.04 19.97
C GLU A 43 13.00 -3.13 21.22
N GLU A 44 12.23 -3.43 22.27
CA GLU A 44 11.99 -2.51 23.40
C GLU A 44 13.24 -2.21 24.26
N ASN A 45 14.32 -2.98 24.09
CA ASN A 45 15.57 -2.83 24.83
C ASN A 45 16.74 -2.38 23.95
N GLU A 46 16.46 -1.83 22.77
CA GLU A 46 17.44 -1.38 21.78
C GLU A 46 17.34 0.12 21.52
N ASP A 47 18.46 0.77 21.20
CA ASP A 47 18.51 2.19 20.84
C ASP A 47 18.65 2.36 19.31
N PRO A 48 17.74 3.08 18.64
CA PRO A 48 17.80 3.24 17.19
C PRO A 48 18.95 4.18 16.79
N MET A 49 19.89 3.65 16.01
CA MET A 49 20.99 4.45 15.46
C MET A 49 20.61 5.19 14.17
N LEU A 50 19.70 4.63 13.38
CA LEU A 50 19.26 5.15 12.09
C LEU A 50 17.82 4.69 11.80
N ASP A 51 16.96 5.63 11.40
CA ASP A 51 15.60 5.37 10.94
C ASP A 51 15.33 6.17 9.67
N LEU A 52 15.15 5.45 8.54
CA LEU A 52 14.91 6.02 7.22
C LEU A 52 14.05 5.07 6.38
N LYS A 53 13.05 5.64 5.69
CA LYS A 53 12.29 4.91 4.66
C LYS A 53 13.19 4.50 3.51
N SER A 54 13.08 3.27 3.06
CA SER A 54 13.89 2.73 1.98
C SER A 54 13.17 1.57 1.29
N LYS A 55 13.55 1.30 0.04
CA LYS A 55 13.07 0.12 -0.69
C LYS A 55 14.10 -1.00 -0.57
N LEU A 56 13.68 -2.15 -0.06
CA LEU A 56 14.53 -3.32 0.12
C LEU A 56 14.37 -4.29 -1.06
N TYR A 57 15.48 -4.67 -1.66
CA TYR A 57 15.53 -5.69 -2.72
C TYR A 57 16.24 -6.95 -2.24
N ARG A 58 15.77 -8.10 -2.69
CA ARG A 58 16.43 -9.40 -2.54
C ARG A 58 16.86 -9.91 -3.91
N PHE A 59 18.09 -10.39 -4.02
CA PHE A 59 18.56 -11.04 -5.24
C PHE A 59 18.07 -12.50 -5.30
N ASP A 60 17.39 -12.84 -6.38
CA ASP A 60 16.99 -14.20 -6.71
C ASP A 60 18.05 -14.84 -7.60
N LYS A 61 18.77 -15.83 -7.05
CA LYS A 61 19.90 -16.48 -7.74
C LYS A 61 19.45 -17.35 -8.91
N GLU A 62 18.29 -18.01 -8.79
CA GLU A 62 17.79 -18.91 -9.83
C GLU A 62 17.32 -18.10 -11.05
N GLY A 63 16.62 -16.99 -10.81
CA GLY A 63 16.17 -16.08 -11.87
C GLY A 63 17.20 -15.04 -12.31
N ASN A 64 18.38 -14.98 -11.67
CA ASN A 64 19.42 -13.97 -11.89
C ASN A 64 18.88 -12.53 -11.93
N GLN A 65 18.00 -12.19 -10.98
CA GLN A 65 17.28 -10.91 -10.98
C GLN A 65 17.06 -10.38 -9.56
N TRP A 66 16.94 -9.05 -9.43
CA TRP A 66 16.50 -8.41 -8.19
C TRP A 66 14.97 -8.43 -8.09
N LYS A 67 14.44 -8.78 -6.92
CA LYS A 67 13.02 -8.73 -6.59
C LYS A 67 12.81 -7.78 -5.41
N GLU A 68 11.74 -6.99 -5.46
CA GLU A 68 11.34 -6.15 -4.33
C GLU A 68 10.89 -7.03 -3.16
N ARG A 69 11.31 -6.66 -1.94
CA ARG A 69 10.97 -7.35 -0.69
C ARG A 69 10.02 -6.53 0.17
N GLY A 70 10.16 -5.21 0.17
CA GLY A 70 9.35 -4.27 0.94
C GLY A 70 9.80 -2.83 0.68
N ALA A 71 8.94 -1.88 1.05
CA ALA A 71 9.13 -0.44 0.88
C ALA A 71 8.58 0.32 2.09
#